data_AF-A0A218PN10-F1
#
_entry.id   AF-A0A218PN10-F1
#
_cell.length_a   1.000
_cell.length_b   1.000
_cell.length_c   1.000
_cell.angle_alpha   90.00
_cell.angle_beta   90.00
_cell.angle_gamma   90.00
#
_symmetry.space_group_name_H-M   'P 1'
#
loop_
_entity.id
_entity.type
_entity.pdbx_description
1 polymer ?
#
loop_
_entity_poly.entity_id
_entity_poly.type
_entity_poly.pdbx_seq_one_letter_code
_entity_poly.pdbx_strand_id
1 'polypeptide(L)'
;MAAKLDPTDIPQVAASDLNRPMQMLIEKGQGLALLTGLSEHDLRELETSLWSDFQTDPNTRVAIALRLRALVDVFAARRLKDMLLARGFKVIPAAIAAASKERLNTRFGFNAQRLLLAIDAATAPKPQPVITMPAMQTAA
;
A
#
# COMPACT_ATOMS: atom_id res chain seq x y z
N MET A 1 -24.80 22.21 19.18
CA MET A 1 -23.74 21.18 19.23
C MET A 1 -23.03 21.18 17.89
N ALA A 2 -21.83 21.75 17.80
CA ALA A 2 -21.04 21.66 16.58
C ALA A 2 -20.50 20.23 16.48
N ALA A 3 -20.97 19.44 15.52
CA ALA A 3 -20.33 18.19 15.17
C ALA A 3 -18.87 18.53 14.83
N LYS A 4 -17.93 18.07 15.65
CA LYS A 4 -16.50 18.08 15.31
C LYS A 4 -16.36 17.13 14.12
N LEU A 5 -16.58 17.65 12.92
CA LEU A 5 -16.20 16.99 11.69
C LEU A 5 -14.69 16.87 11.75
N ASP A 6 -14.20 15.67 12.04
CA ASP A 6 -12.78 15.38 11.93
C ASP A 6 -12.46 15.29 10.43
N PRO A 7 -11.68 16.24 9.87
CA PRO A 7 -11.35 16.22 8.45
C PRO A 7 -10.50 15.00 8.05
N THR A 8 -10.05 14.19 9.01
CA THR A 8 -9.31 12.94 8.80
C THR A 8 -10.16 11.68 8.95
N ASP A 9 -11.49 11.81 9.13
CA ASP A 9 -12.42 10.71 9.42
C ASP A 9 -12.77 9.86 8.18
N ILE A 10 -11.74 9.49 7.41
CA ILE A 10 -11.89 8.51 6.33
C ILE A 10 -11.88 7.12 6.99
N PRO A 11 -12.99 6.37 6.94
CA PRO A 11 -13.14 5.11 7.66
C PRO A 11 -12.10 4.10 7.18
N GLN A 12 -11.45 3.35 8.08
CA GLN A 12 -10.49 2.30 7.69
C GLN A 12 -11.13 1.27 6.75
N VAL A 13 -10.36 0.81 5.77
CA VAL A 13 -10.81 -0.10 4.71
C VAL A 13 -10.00 -1.39 4.83
N ALA A 14 -10.63 -2.54 4.59
CA ALA A 14 -9.93 -3.82 4.66
C ALA A 14 -8.84 -3.90 3.59
N ALA A 15 -7.73 -4.57 3.91
CA ALA A 15 -6.64 -4.77 2.95
C ALA A 15 -7.13 -5.48 1.66
N SER A 16 -8.11 -6.37 1.78
CA SER A 16 -8.74 -7.06 0.64
C SER A 16 -9.41 -6.11 -0.34
N ASP A 17 -10.08 -5.07 0.17
CA ASP A 17 -10.80 -4.09 -0.66
C ASP A 17 -9.83 -3.15 -1.39
N LEU A 18 -8.65 -2.89 -0.82
CA LEU A 18 -7.57 -2.16 -1.49
C LEU A 18 -6.75 -3.03 -2.45
N ASN A 19 -6.79 -4.36 -2.28
CA ASN A 19 -6.04 -5.27 -3.12
C ASN A 19 -6.64 -5.35 -4.54
N ARG A 20 -7.96 -5.29 -4.65
CA ARG A 20 -8.66 -5.34 -5.94
C ARG A 20 -8.30 -4.18 -6.88
N PRO A 21 -8.36 -2.88 -6.48
CA PRO A 21 -7.90 -1.79 -7.33
C PRO A 21 -6.41 -1.89 -7.69
N MET A 22 -5.56 -2.34 -6.77
CA MET A 22 -4.15 -2.55 -7.06
C MET A 22 -3.92 -3.67 -8.08
N GLN A 23 -4.73 -4.74 -8.04
CA GLN A 23 -4.72 -5.77 -9.09
C GLN A 23 -5.17 -5.21 -10.43
N MET A 24 -6.23 -4.41 -10.47
CA MET A 24 -6.69 -3.76 -11.70
C MET A 24 -5.60 -2.87 -12.33
N LEU A 25 -4.82 -2.14 -11.52
CA LEU A 25 -3.65 -1.40 -11.99
C LEU A 25 -2.60 -2.30 -12.64
N ILE A 26 -2.30 -3.43 -11.99
CA ILE A 26 -1.29 -4.38 -12.48
C ILE A 26 -1.77 -5.03 -13.79
N GLU A 27 -3.03 -5.45 -13.84
CA GLU A 27 -3.68 -6.07 -15.02
C GLU A 27 -3.72 -5.11 -16.22
N LYS A 28 -3.94 -3.80 -15.99
CA LYS A 28 -3.88 -2.77 -17.03
C LYS A 28 -2.44 -2.43 -17.49
N GLY A 29 -1.42 -3.15 -17.02
CA GLY A 29 -0.02 -2.87 -17.35
C GLY A 29 0.54 -1.60 -16.68
N GLN A 30 -0.24 -0.98 -15.78
CA GLN A 30 0.13 0.25 -15.07
C GLN A 30 0.96 -0.02 -13.82
N GLY A 31 1.46 -1.25 -13.62
CA GLY A 31 2.40 -1.58 -12.54
C GLY A 31 3.70 -0.76 -12.60
N LEU A 32 4.16 -0.39 -13.80
CA LEU A 32 5.26 0.57 -13.99
C LEU A 32 4.83 2.02 -13.76
N ALA A 33 3.55 2.35 -14.00
CA ALA A 33 3.01 3.68 -13.74
C ALA A 33 3.02 4.01 -12.23
N LEU A 34 2.96 3.00 -11.35
CA LEU A 34 3.21 3.19 -9.91
C LEU A 34 4.60 3.78 -9.64
N LEU A 35 5.61 3.46 -10.47
CA LEU A 35 6.96 4.00 -10.35
C LEU A 35 7.12 5.37 -10.98
N THR A 36 6.38 5.71 -12.02
CA THR A 36 6.48 7.03 -12.68
C THR A 36 5.49 8.06 -12.13
N GLY A 37 4.51 7.60 -11.36
CA GLY A 37 3.28 8.33 -11.07
C GLY A 37 2.23 7.99 -12.13
N LEU A 38 0.99 7.77 -11.69
CA LEU A 38 -0.17 7.64 -12.57
C LEU A 38 -0.60 9.03 -13.04
N SER A 39 -1.00 9.14 -14.31
CA SER A 39 -1.61 10.39 -14.78
C SER A 39 -2.99 10.57 -14.13
N GLU A 40 -3.44 11.83 -14.02
CA GLU A 40 -4.82 12.12 -13.55
C GLU A 40 -5.89 11.44 -14.40
N HIS A 41 -5.60 11.24 -15.70
CA HIS A 41 -6.49 10.52 -16.61
C HIS A 41 -6.60 9.04 -16.24
N ASP A 42 -5.47 8.35 -16.07
CA ASP A 42 -5.43 6.94 -15.68
C ASP A 42 -6.09 6.70 -14.33
N LEU A 43 -5.87 7.63 -13.39
CA LEU A 43 -6.48 7.58 -12.07
C LEU A 43 -8.01 7.69 -12.17
N ARG A 44 -8.53 8.62 -12.99
CA ARG A 44 -9.97 8.77 -13.21
C ARG A 44 -10.60 7.55 -13.89
N GLU A 45 -9.92 6.95 -14.86
CA GLU A 45 -10.40 5.72 -15.49
C GLU A 45 -10.48 4.58 -14.48
N LEU A 46 -9.48 4.48 -13.62
CA LEU A 46 -9.48 3.46 -12.59
C LEU A 46 -10.56 3.70 -11.55
N GLU A 47 -10.72 4.94 -11.08
CA GLU A 47 -11.82 5.32 -10.20
C GLU A 47 -13.14 4.91 -10.85
N THR A 48 -13.39 5.30 -12.10
CA THR A 48 -14.61 4.94 -12.86
C THR A 48 -14.84 3.42 -12.90
N SER A 49 -13.78 2.65 -13.13
CA SER A 49 -13.85 1.17 -13.11
C SER A 49 -14.18 0.63 -11.71
N LEU A 50 -13.64 1.27 -10.67
CA LEU A 50 -13.92 0.94 -9.27
C LEU A 50 -15.39 1.22 -8.91
N TRP A 51 -15.96 2.31 -9.43
CA TRP A 51 -17.37 2.67 -9.24
C TRP A 51 -18.32 1.65 -9.89
N SER A 52 -17.94 1.04 -11.01
CA SER A 52 -18.75 0.00 -11.69
C SER A 52 -18.62 -1.38 -11.04
N ASP A 53 -17.44 -1.75 -10.53
CA ASP A 53 -17.17 -3.11 -10.07
C ASP A 53 -17.54 -3.36 -8.59
N PHE A 54 -17.44 -2.35 -7.72
CA PHE A 54 -17.74 -2.53 -6.31
C PHE A 54 -19.23 -2.31 -6.04
N GLN A 55 -19.96 -3.33 -5.59
CA GLN A 55 -21.31 -3.17 -5.00
C GLN A 55 -21.25 -2.94 -3.49
N THR A 56 -20.56 -1.89 -3.04
CA THR A 56 -20.42 -1.56 -1.61
C THR A 56 -21.17 -0.27 -1.25
N ASP A 57 -21.32 0.03 0.05
CA ASP A 57 -21.80 1.33 0.53
C ASP A 57 -21.02 2.49 -0.11
N PRO A 58 -21.70 3.57 -0.55
CA PRO A 58 -21.06 4.73 -1.18
C PRO A 58 -19.90 5.33 -0.37
N ASN A 59 -20.02 5.37 0.96
CA ASN A 59 -18.98 5.94 1.83
C ASN A 59 -17.71 5.08 1.83
N THR A 60 -17.87 3.76 1.82
CA THR A 60 -16.75 2.82 1.75
C THR A 60 -16.06 2.91 0.39
N ARG A 61 -16.80 3.07 -0.71
CA ARG A 61 -16.21 3.26 -2.05
C ARG A 61 -15.35 4.51 -2.14
N VAL A 62 -15.84 5.63 -1.59
CA VAL A 62 -15.08 6.88 -1.53
C VAL A 62 -13.83 6.71 -0.69
N ALA A 63 -13.91 6.01 0.46
CA ALA A 63 -12.77 5.72 1.30
C ALA A 63 -11.71 4.83 0.62
N ILE A 64 -12.15 3.87 -0.20
CA ILE A 64 -11.26 3.03 -1.03
C ILE A 64 -10.55 3.91 -2.06
N ALA A 65 -11.29 4.72 -2.82
CA ALA A 65 -10.73 5.58 -3.87
C ALA A 65 -9.70 6.58 -3.33
N LEU A 66 -10.03 7.28 -2.23
CA LEU A 66 -9.12 8.23 -1.59
C LEU A 66 -7.84 7.56 -1.08
N ARG A 67 -7.96 6.39 -0.46
CA ARG A 67 -6.78 5.63 -0.01
C ARG A 67 -5.94 5.13 -1.17
N LEU A 68 -6.56 4.66 -2.25
CA LEU A 68 -5.82 4.23 -3.42
C LEU A 68 -5.02 5.39 -4.02
N ARG A 69 -5.65 6.56 -4.17
CA ARG A 69 -4.98 7.77 -4.65
C ARG A 69 -3.80 8.15 -3.77
N ALA A 70 -4.03 8.20 -2.45
CA ALA A 70 -2.97 8.46 -1.48
C ALA A 70 -1.83 7.43 -1.54
N LEU A 71 -2.16 6.17 -1.80
CA LEU A 71 -1.18 5.08 -1.93
C LEU A 71 -0.33 5.28 -3.18
N VAL A 72 -0.96 5.54 -4.32
CA VAL A 72 -0.29 5.84 -5.60
C VAL A 72 0.66 7.02 -5.46
N ASP A 73 0.25 8.10 -4.79
CA ASP A 73 1.10 9.27 -4.54
C ASP A 73 2.35 8.90 -3.72
N VAL A 74 2.24 7.99 -2.75
CA VAL A 74 3.39 7.52 -1.99
C VAL A 74 4.30 6.62 -2.84
N PHE A 75 3.76 5.82 -3.76
CA PHE A 75 4.56 5.06 -4.73
C PHE A 75 5.33 5.97 -5.69
N ALA A 76 4.81 7.16 -5.99
CA ALA A 76 5.53 8.18 -6.75
C ALA A 76 6.72 8.80 -5.99
N ALA A 77 6.88 8.55 -4.68
CA ALA A 77 8.00 9.06 -3.89
C ALA A 77 9.30 8.27 -4.13
N ARG A 78 10.42 8.98 -4.28
CA ARG A 78 11.75 8.40 -4.61
C ARG A 78 12.14 7.20 -3.76
N ARG A 79 12.00 7.29 -2.44
CA ARG A 79 12.40 6.20 -1.52
C ARG A 79 11.61 4.92 -1.71
N LEU A 80 10.32 5.02 -2.03
CA LEU A 80 9.49 3.84 -2.23
C LEU A 80 9.80 3.18 -3.58
N LYS A 81 10.18 3.97 -4.60
CA LYS A 81 10.72 3.46 -5.87
C LYS A 81 12.00 2.68 -5.65
N ASP A 82 12.95 3.24 -4.89
CA ASP A 82 14.21 2.57 -4.57
C ASP A 82 13.94 1.23 -3.85
N MET A 83 13.00 1.19 -2.90
CA MET A 83 12.58 -0.04 -2.23
C MET A 83 11.91 -1.05 -3.18
N LEU A 84 11.03 -0.58 -4.07
CA LEU A 84 10.36 -1.46 -5.04
C LEU A 84 11.37 -2.06 -6.02
N LEU A 85 12.36 -1.28 -6.47
CA LEU A 85 13.44 -1.77 -7.33
C LEU A 85 14.36 -2.76 -6.60
N ALA A 86 14.62 -2.55 -5.31
CA ALA A 86 15.48 -3.44 -4.52
C ALA A 86 14.78 -4.76 -4.09
N ARG A 87 13.48 -4.72 -3.78
CA ARG A 87 12.73 -5.85 -3.17
C ARG A 87 11.67 -6.46 -4.08
N GLY A 88 11.41 -5.84 -5.23
CA GLY A 88 10.41 -6.25 -6.20
C GLY A 88 8.97 -6.12 -5.70
N PHE A 89 8.06 -6.82 -6.37
CA PHE A 89 6.60 -6.73 -6.15
C PHE A 89 6.12 -7.12 -4.74
N LYS A 90 6.97 -7.69 -3.89
CA LYS A 90 6.65 -7.99 -2.47
C LYS A 90 6.33 -6.73 -1.64
N VAL A 91 6.78 -5.57 -2.10
CA VAL A 91 6.50 -4.26 -1.48
C VAL A 91 5.02 -3.86 -1.61
N ILE A 92 4.34 -4.27 -2.69
CA ILE A 92 2.94 -3.91 -2.94
C ILE A 92 1.98 -4.46 -1.87
N PRO A 93 1.93 -5.76 -1.56
CA PRO A 93 1.04 -6.27 -0.53
C PRO A 93 1.39 -5.72 0.87
N ALA A 94 2.66 -5.45 1.14
CA ALA A 94 3.08 -4.79 2.39
C ALA A 94 2.57 -3.34 2.48
N ALA A 95 2.60 -2.60 1.38
CA ALA A 95 2.08 -1.24 1.32
C ALA A 95 0.56 -1.20 1.48
N ILE A 96 -0.17 -2.13 0.87
CA ILE A 96 -1.63 -2.27 1.03
C ILE A 96 -1.98 -2.60 2.48
N ALA A 97 -1.26 -3.54 3.10
CA ALA A 97 -1.45 -3.88 4.51
C ALA A 97 -1.18 -2.70 5.44
N ALA A 98 -0.16 -1.88 5.16
CA ALA A 98 0.12 -0.66 5.91
C ALA A 98 -0.98 0.41 5.69
N ALA A 99 -1.40 0.61 4.46
CA ALA A 99 -2.41 1.59 4.05
C ALA A 99 -3.81 1.30 4.63
N SER A 100 -4.16 0.02 4.82
CA SER A 100 -5.42 -0.36 5.49
C SER A 100 -5.49 0.08 6.95
N LYS A 101 -4.34 0.21 7.62
CA LYS A 101 -4.22 0.51 9.06
C LYS A 101 -3.90 1.97 9.34
N GLU A 102 -3.13 2.63 8.48
CA GLU A 102 -2.77 4.04 8.64
C GLU A 102 -3.98 4.96 8.44
N ARG A 103 -4.01 6.04 9.22
CA ARG A 103 -4.96 7.14 9.01
C ARG A 103 -4.42 8.08 7.94
N LEU A 104 -5.33 8.65 7.16
CA LEU A 104 -5.00 9.70 6.22
C LEU A 104 -4.85 11.03 6.96
N ASN A 105 -3.96 11.89 6.48
CA ASN A 105 -3.81 13.24 7.02
C ASN A 105 -4.96 14.16 6.55
N THR A 106 -4.95 15.41 6.99
CA THR A 106 -5.96 16.43 6.62
C THR A 106 -5.98 16.80 5.14
N ARG A 107 -4.95 16.40 4.38
CA ARG A 107 -4.86 16.54 2.92
C ARG A 107 -5.15 15.21 2.21
N PHE A 108 -5.72 14.24 2.92
CA PHE A 108 -6.05 12.90 2.43
C PHE A 108 -4.86 12.08 1.93
N GLY A 109 -3.65 12.38 2.38
CA GLY A 109 -2.44 11.64 2.06
C GLY A 109 -1.95 10.77 3.22
N PHE A 110 -1.25 9.68 2.91
CA PHE A 110 -0.54 8.90 3.92
C PHE A 110 0.72 9.64 4.41
N ASN A 111 1.13 9.37 5.65
CA ASN A 111 2.46 9.76 6.10
C ASN A 111 3.51 8.84 5.44
N ALA A 112 4.20 9.36 4.42
CA ALA A 112 5.17 8.60 3.64
C ALA A 112 6.26 7.94 4.50
N GLN A 113 6.74 8.61 5.56
CA GLN A 113 7.77 8.05 6.43
C GLN A 113 7.25 6.88 7.28
N ARG A 114 6.04 6.98 7.83
CA ARG A 114 5.42 5.88 8.59
C ARG A 114 5.10 4.69 7.70
N LEU A 115 4.59 4.96 6.49
CA LEU A 115 4.32 3.91 5.51
C LEU A 115 5.62 3.21 5.08
N LEU A 116 6.68 3.98 4.80
CA LEU A 116 8.01 3.45 4.48
C LEU A 116 8.54 2.53 5.58
N LEU A 117 8.46 2.94 6.85
CA LEU A 117 8.92 2.12 7.98
C LEU A 117 8.09 0.83 8.12
N ALA A 118 6.77 0.91 7.95
CA ALA A 118 5.90 -0.26 8.04
C ALA A 118 6.18 -1.26 6.91
N ILE A 119 6.39 -0.77 5.69
CA ILE A 119 6.76 -1.58 4.53
C ILE A 119 8.16 -2.17 4.74
N ASP A 120 9.10 -1.39 5.24
CA ASP A 120 10.46 -1.83 5.48
C ASP A 120 10.50 -3.00 6.47
N ALA A 121 9.81 -2.86 7.61
CA ALA A 121 9.67 -3.92 8.61
C ALA A 121 8.98 -5.17 8.06
N ALA A 122 7.98 -5.01 7.19
CA ALA A 122 7.24 -6.13 6.61
C ALA A 122 8.00 -6.85 5.49
N THR A 123 8.94 -6.16 4.83
CA THR A 123 9.68 -6.69 3.67
C THR A 123 11.16 -6.94 3.97
N ALA A 124 11.61 -6.67 5.19
CA ALA A 124 12.96 -6.97 5.63
C ALA A 124 13.27 -8.46 5.46
N PRO A 125 14.48 -8.81 4.98
CA PRO A 125 14.89 -10.20 4.90
C PRO A 125 14.89 -10.80 6.30
N LYS A 126 14.10 -11.85 6.53
CA LYS A 126 14.16 -12.59 7.80
C LYS A 126 15.59 -13.11 7.97
N PRO A 127 16.25 -12.88 9.11
CA PRO A 127 17.53 -13.53 9.39
C PRO A 127 17.30 -15.04 9.33
N GLN A 128 18.01 -15.71 8.42
CA GLN A 128 18.01 -17.16 8.36
C GLN A 128 18.57 -17.66 9.70
N PRO A 129 17.90 -18.60 10.39
CA PRO A 129 18.49 -19.19 11.57
C PRO A 129 19.80 -19.84 11.12
N VAL A 130 20.91 -19.34 11.64
CA VAL A 130 22.21 -19.99 11.48
C VAL A 130 22.07 -21.34 12.18
N ILE A 131 21.85 -22.39 11.39
CA ILE A 131 21.86 -23.76 11.89
C ILE A 131 23.27 -23.99 12.40
N THR A 132 23.45 -23.81 13.70
CA THR A 132 24.72 -24.10 14.36
C THR A 132 24.82 -25.62 14.37
N MET A 133 25.58 -26.18 13.43
CA MET A 133 25.90 -27.61 13.45
C MET A 133 26.63 -27.90 14.77
N PRO A 134 26.20 -28.90 15.56
CA PRO A 134 26.91 -29.26 16.77
C PRO A 134 28.31 -29.73 16.39
N ALA A 135 29.32 -29.23 17.10
CA ALA A 135 30.70 -29.61 16.91
C ALA A 135 30.83 -31.14 17.03
N MET A 136 31.36 -31.76 15.98
CA MET A 136 31.64 -33.18 15.91
C MET A 136 32.70 -33.50 16.97
N GLN A 137 32.27 -34.04 18.11
CA GLN A 137 33.18 -34.48 19.17
C GLN A 137 34.01 -35.62 18.62
N THR A 138 35.30 -35.36 18.44
CA THR A 138 36.32 -36.36 18.12
C THR A 138 36.56 -37.15 19.40
N ALA A 139 36.04 -38.38 19.46
CA ALA A 139 36.35 -39.33 20.51
C ALA A 139 37.80 -39.79 20.33
N ALA A 140 38.61 -39.62 21.38
CA ALA A 140 39.97 -40.14 21.52
C ALA A 140 39.95 -41.60 22.01
#